data_AF-A0A7C9ACP6-F1
#
_entry.id   AF-A0A7C9ACP6-F1
#
_cell.length_a   1.000
_cell.length_b   1.000
_cell.length_c   1.000
_cell.angle_alpha   90.00
_cell.angle_beta   90.00
_cell.angle_gamma   90.00
#
_symmetry.space_group_name_H-M   'P 1'
#
loop_
_entity.id
_entity.type
_entity.pdbx_description
1 polymer ?
#
loop_
_entity_poly.entity_id
_entity_poly.type
_entity_poly.pdbx_seq_one_letter_code
_entity_poly.pdbx_strand_id
1 'polypeptide(L)'
;MVMEITQVLLNAQSVDGTVRKHAEESLKQFQDQNLPSFLLSLAGELVNEEKPAESRKLAGLILKNALDAKEQHRKFELVQRWLSLDVGVKNQIKTFLLQSLSSLVHDARSTASQVIAKVAGIELPQKQWPELIVSLLSNIHQLPPHVKQATLETLGYLCEEV
;
A
#
# COMPACT_ATOMS: atom_id res chain seq x y z
N MET A 1 -4.94 -18.05 -8.78
CA MET A 1 -5.56 -18.18 -7.45
C MET A 1 -4.76 -17.26 -6.54
N VAL A 2 -5.30 -16.10 -6.19
CA VAL A 2 -4.63 -15.15 -5.29
C VAL A 2 -4.58 -15.82 -3.93
N MET A 3 -3.39 -15.95 -3.34
CA MET A 3 -3.22 -16.52 -2.01
C MET A 3 -4.05 -15.71 -1.02
N GLU A 4 -4.83 -16.37 -0.18
CA GLU A 4 -5.61 -15.69 0.87
C GLU A 4 -4.66 -15.23 1.99
N ILE A 5 -4.04 -14.07 1.78
CA ILE A 5 -3.03 -13.48 2.68
C ILE A 5 -3.63 -13.05 4.02
N THR A 6 -4.95 -12.89 4.09
CA THR A 6 -5.72 -12.49 5.27
C THR A 6 -5.33 -13.27 6.53
N GLN A 7 -5.34 -14.60 6.48
CA GLN A 7 -5.06 -15.40 7.68
C GLN A 7 -3.61 -15.24 8.14
N VAL A 8 -2.66 -15.09 7.20
CA VAL A 8 -1.26 -14.86 7.52
C VAL A 8 -1.08 -13.49 8.18
N LEU A 9 -1.76 -12.44 7.69
CA LEU A 9 -1.75 -11.10 8.28
C LEU A 9 -2.37 -11.06 9.68
N LEU A 10 -3.45 -11.81 9.89
CA LEU A 10 -4.05 -11.93 11.22
C LEU A 10 -3.13 -12.68 12.18
N ASN A 11 -2.51 -13.77 11.73
CA ASN A 11 -1.55 -14.54 12.53
C ASN A 11 -0.30 -13.72 12.88
N ALA A 12 0.16 -12.83 11.99
CA ALA A 12 1.27 -11.91 12.25
C ALA A 12 0.95 -10.88 13.36
N GLN A 13 -0.31 -10.76 13.77
CA GLN A 13 -0.76 -9.92 14.88
C GLN A 13 -1.09 -10.72 16.15
N SER A 14 -0.86 -12.04 16.13
CA SER A 14 -1.16 -12.92 17.25
C SER A 14 -0.36 -12.56 18.51
N VAL A 15 -0.98 -12.76 19.66
CA VAL A 15 -0.33 -12.71 20.98
C VAL A 15 0.63 -13.88 21.19
N ASP A 16 0.38 -15.02 20.54
CA ASP A 16 1.27 -16.16 20.53
C ASP A 16 2.48 -15.87 19.63
N GLY A 17 3.65 -15.77 20.26
CA GLY A 17 4.92 -15.47 19.58
C GLY A 17 5.32 -16.53 18.55
N THR A 18 4.93 -17.78 18.73
CA THR A 18 5.23 -18.86 17.78
C THR A 18 4.39 -18.67 16.52
N VAL A 19 3.08 -18.47 16.67
CA VAL A 19 2.16 -18.23 15.54
C VAL A 19 2.57 -16.98 14.77
N ARG A 20 2.89 -15.90 15.49
CA ARG A 20 3.35 -14.64 14.89
C ARG A 20 4.63 -14.82 14.08
N LYS A 21 5.64 -15.49 14.65
CA LYS A 21 6.92 -15.73 13.97
C LYS A 21 6.75 -16.53 12.68
N HIS A 22 5.94 -17.59 12.70
CA HIS A 22 5.67 -18.39 11.49
C HIS A 22 4.96 -17.57 10.41
N ALA A 23 4.05 -16.68 10.79
CA ALA A 23 3.37 -15.80 9.85
C ALA A 23 4.33 -14.77 9.23
N GLU A 24 5.20 -14.15 10.03
CA GLU A 24 6.24 -13.23 9.55
C GLU A 24 7.20 -13.93 8.58
N GLU A 25 7.64 -15.15 8.90
CA GLU A 25 8.48 -15.97 8.02
C GLU A 25 7.77 -16.31 6.70
N SER A 26 6.47 -16.63 6.76
CA SER A 26 5.66 -16.91 5.56
C SER A 26 5.51 -15.68 4.66
N LEU A 27 5.30 -14.50 5.24
CA LEU A 27 5.23 -13.23 4.50
C LEU A 27 6.57 -12.92 3.82
N LYS A 28 7.68 -13.10 4.55
CA LYS A 28 9.02 -12.90 4.01
C LYS A 28 9.33 -13.88 2.88
N GLN A 29 9.00 -15.15 3.05
CA GLN A 29 9.17 -16.16 2.02
C GLN A 29 8.36 -15.83 0.75
N PHE A 30 7.11 -15.37 0.89
CA PHE A 30 6.31 -14.97 -0.26
C PHE A 30 6.89 -13.74 -0.97
N GLN A 31 7.34 -12.74 -0.21
CA GLN A 31 8.02 -11.57 -0.75
C GLN A 31 9.28 -11.94 -1.55
N ASP A 32 10.10 -12.85 -1.03
CA ASP A 32 11.36 -13.27 -1.65
C ASP A 32 11.12 -14.15 -2.90
N GLN A 33 10.04 -14.95 -2.91
CA GLN A 33 9.70 -15.80 -4.06
C GLN A 33 9.05 -15.05 -5.21
N ASN A 34 8.11 -14.13 -4.92
CA ASN A 34 7.34 -13.44 -5.93
C ASN A 34 6.89 -12.06 -5.44
N LEU A 35 7.83 -11.11 -5.45
CA LEU A 35 7.57 -9.72 -5.07
C LEU A 35 6.36 -9.10 -5.80
N PRO A 36 6.20 -9.21 -7.14
CA PRO A 36 5.03 -8.65 -7.83
C PRO A 36 3.70 -9.14 -7.26
N SER A 37 3.56 -10.47 -7.07
CA SER A 37 2.32 -11.06 -6.56
C SER A 37 2.10 -10.76 -5.08
N PHE A 38 3.19 -10.65 -4.31
CA PHE A 38 3.14 -10.24 -2.90
C PHE A 38 2.56 -8.83 -2.75
N LEU A 39 3.10 -7.85 -3.48
CA LEU A 39 2.62 -6.46 -3.43
C LEU A 39 1.17 -6.33 -3.92
N LEU A 40 0.80 -7.07 -4.97
CA LEU A 40 -0.59 -7.14 -5.45
C LEU A 40 -1.53 -7.73 -4.41
N SER A 41 -1.10 -8.78 -3.70
CA SER A 41 -1.91 -9.40 -2.65
C SER A 41 -2.14 -8.43 -1.49
N LEU A 42 -1.13 -7.65 -1.09
CA LEU A 42 -1.26 -6.64 -0.04
C LEU A 42 -2.18 -5.47 -0.47
N ALA A 43 -2.01 -4.95 -1.68
CA ALA A 43 -2.86 -3.89 -2.21
C ALA A 43 -4.31 -4.37 -2.40
N GLY A 44 -4.49 -5.61 -2.84
CA GLY A 44 -5.79 -6.28 -2.98
C GLY A 44 -6.49 -6.52 -1.64
N GLU A 45 -5.74 -6.91 -0.60
CA GLU A 45 -6.27 -7.00 0.76
C GLU A 45 -6.72 -5.63 1.26
N LEU A 46 -5.89 -4.59 1.10
CA LEU A 46 -6.17 -3.23 1.56
C LEU A 46 -7.46 -2.63 0.95
N VAL A 47 -7.69 -2.82 -0.35
CA VAL A 47 -8.86 -2.27 -1.05
C VAL A 47 -10.16 -3.03 -0.77
N ASN A 48 -10.07 -4.29 -0.34
CA ASN A 48 -11.24 -5.13 -0.17
C ASN A 48 -12.02 -4.79 1.13
N GLU A 49 -13.21 -4.23 0.98
CA GLU A 49 -14.08 -3.83 2.10
C GLU A 49 -14.65 -5.00 2.92
N GLU A 50 -14.63 -6.22 2.37
CA GLU A 50 -15.11 -7.42 3.07
C GLU A 50 -14.05 -8.02 4.01
N LYS A 51 -12.80 -7.55 3.93
CA LYS A 51 -11.70 -8.06 4.76
C LYS A 51 -11.62 -7.34 6.12
N PRO A 52 -11.15 -8.02 7.18
CA PRO A 52 -11.02 -7.42 8.51
C PRO A 52 -10.16 -6.15 8.50
N ALA A 53 -10.58 -5.11 9.22
CA ALA A 53 -9.92 -3.81 9.23
C ALA A 53 -8.43 -3.90 9.66
N GLU A 54 -8.13 -4.76 10.62
CA GLU A 54 -6.77 -5.01 11.13
C GLU A 54 -5.89 -5.68 10.08
N SER A 55 -6.43 -6.60 9.28
CA SER A 55 -5.72 -7.24 8.17
C SER A 55 -5.39 -6.20 7.09
N ARG A 56 -6.38 -5.39 6.70
CA ARG A 56 -6.24 -4.33 5.69
C ARG A 56 -5.19 -3.31 6.09
N LYS A 57 -5.27 -2.82 7.34
CA LYS A 57 -4.28 -1.90 7.91
C LYS A 57 -2.88 -2.50 7.86
N LEU A 58 -2.70 -3.73 8.33
CA LEU A 58 -1.39 -4.38 8.31
C LEU A 58 -0.88 -4.57 6.89
N ALA A 59 -1.74 -4.98 5.95
CA ALA A 59 -1.36 -5.14 4.55
C ALA A 59 -0.79 -3.84 3.96
N GLY A 60 -1.48 -2.72 4.19
CA GLY A 60 -1.00 -1.40 3.77
C GLY A 60 0.30 -0.98 4.46
N LEU A 61 0.49 -1.29 5.75
CA LEU A 61 1.73 -0.98 6.47
C LEU A 61 2.92 -1.80 5.93
N ILE A 62 2.72 -3.09 5.64
CA ILE A 62 3.74 -3.94 5.03
C ILE A 62 4.06 -3.43 3.63
N LEU A 63 3.03 -3.07 2.84
CA LEU A 63 3.20 -2.51 1.51
C LEU A 63 4.02 -1.21 1.54
N LYS A 64 3.73 -0.30 2.48
CA LYS A 64 4.52 0.92 2.70
C LYS A 64 5.98 0.60 3.03
N ASN A 65 6.22 -0.34 3.93
CA ASN A 65 7.56 -0.75 4.34
C ASN A 65 8.33 -1.48 3.23
N ALA A 66 7.64 -2.02 2.22
CA ALA A 66 8.27 -2.56 1.03
C ALA A 66 8.76 -1.48 0.04
N LEU A 67 8.39 -0.21 0.27
CA LEU A 67 8.72 0.93 -0.60
C LEU A 67 9.64 1.95 0.06
N ASP A 68 9.77 1.93 1.39
CA ASP A 68 10.51 2.95 2.14
C ASP A 68 11.35 2.34 3.26
N ALA A 69 12.45 3.01 3.58
CA ALA A 69 13.35 2.62 4.66
C ALA A 69 14.05 3.85 5.23
N LYS A 70 14.39 3.81 6.52
CA LYS A 70 15.14 4.89 7.18
C LYS A 70 16.58 5.02 6.66
N GLU A 71 17.19 3.89 6.33
CA GLU A 71 18.55 3.83 5.83
C GLU A 71 18.59 4.10 4.33
N GLN A 72 19.38 5.09 3.90
CA GLN A 72 19.40 5.57 2.51
C GLN A 72 19.75 4.47 1.50
N HIS A 73 20.73 3.62 1.82
CA HIS A 73 21.11 2.50 0.95
C HIS A 73 19.94 1.53 0.76
N ARG A 74 19.27 1.16 1.84
CA ARG A 74 18.11 0.28 1.79
C ARG A 74 16.95 0.91 1.04
N LYS A 75 16.69 2.21 1.24
CA LYS A 75 15.66 2.95 0.49
C LYS A 75 15.94 2.89 -1.00
N PHE A 76 17.19 3.13 -1.42
CA PHE A 76 17.58 3.02 -2.82
C PHE A 76 17.31 1.63 -3.41
N GLU A 77 17.65 0.54 -2.70
CA GLU A 77 17.34 -0.81 -3.15
C GLU A 77 15.84 -1.05 -3.34
N LEU A 78 15.00 -0.60 -2.40
CA LEU A 78 13.54 -0.74 -2.48
C LEU A 78 12.97 0.05 -3.66
N VAL A 79 13.46 1.27 -3.89
CA VAL A 79 13.11 2.10 -5.04
C VAL A 79 13.44 1.39 -6.35
N GLN A 80 14.65 0.82 -6.48
CA GLN A 80 15.04 0.08 -7.69
C GLN A 80 14.18 -1.18 -7.90
N ARG A 81 13.85 -1.89 -6.82
CA ARG A 81 12.95 -3.05 -6.87
C ARG A 81 11.53 -2.68 -7.32
N TRP A 82 11.01 -1.52 -6.90
CA TRP A 82 9.72 -1.03 -7.39
C TRP A 82 9.80 -0.65 -8.87
N LEU A 83 10.82 0.11 -9.26
CA LEU A 83 10.96 0.58 -10.65
C LEU A 83 11.12 -0.57 -11.65
N SER A 84 11.72 -1.69 -11.25
CA SER A 84 11.88 -2.89 -12.07
C SER A 84 10.63 -3.75 -12.22
N LEU A 85 9.55 -3.46 -11.47
CA LEU A 85 8.28 -4.17 -11.63
C LEU A 85 7.65 -3.91 -13.00
N ASP A 86 6.91 -4.91 -13.48
CA ASP A 86 6.07 -4.77 -14.66
C ASP A 86 5.08 -3.61 -14.51
N VAL A 87 4.86 -2.88 -15.60
CA VAL A 87 4.00 -1.69 -15.63
C VAL A 87 2.55 -2.04 -15.31
N GLY A 88 2.06 -3.20 -15.76
CA GLY A 88 0.71 -3.69 -15.45
C GLY A 88 0.52 -3.93 -13.96
N VAL A 89 1.50 -4.54 -13.30
CA VAL A 89 1.52 -4.75 -11.84
C VAL A 89 1.48 -3.41 -11.10
N LYS A 90 2.36 -2.47 -11.47
CA LYS A 90 2.39 -1.13 -10.85
C LYS A 90 1.05 -0.42 -11.01
N ASN A 91 0.47 -0.42 -12.21
CA ASN A 91 -0.80 0.23 -12.50
C ASN A 91 -1.97 -0.39 -11.71
N GLN A 92 -1.98 -1.71 -11.53
CA GLN A 92 -3.00 -2.37 -10.74
C GLN A 92 -2.88 -2.03 -9.25
N ILE A 93 -1.66 -2.02 -8.69
CA ILE A 93 -1.43 -1.56 -7.31
C ILE A 93 -1.89 -0.11 -7.13
N LYS A 94 -1.49 0.79 -8.03
CA LYS A 94 -1.90 2.21 -8.02
C LYS A 94 -3.42 2.37 -8.05
N THR A 95 -4.11 1.56 -8.86
CA THR A 95 -5.57 1.55 -8.95
C THR A 95 -6.20 1.13 -7.61
N PHE A 96 -5.73 0.04 -7.00
CA PHE A 96 -6.24 -0.41 -5.69
C PHE A 96 -6.00 0.61 -4.59
N LEU A 97 -4.85 1.28 -4.60
CA LEU A 97 -4.54 2.34 -3.63
C LEU A 97 -5.50 3.53 -3.76
N LEU A 98 -5.71 4.02 -4.98
CA LEU A 98 -6.64 5.13 -5.21
C LEU A 98 -8.09 4.77 -4.85
N GLN A 99 -8.53 3.54 -5.13
CA GLN A 99 -9.84 3.04 -4.72
C GLN A 99 -9.96 2.98 -3.19
N SER A 100 -8.89 2.58 -2.49
CA SER A 100 -8.87 2.48 -1.02
C SER A 100 -9.10 3.80 -0.30
N LEU A 101 -8.83 4.95 -0.95
CA LEU A 101 -9.14 6.28 -0.39
C LEU A 101 -10.66 6.49 -0.17
N SER A 102 -11.50 5.73 -0.87
CA SER A 102 -12.95 5.78 -0.72
C SER A 102 -13.49 4.93 0.43
N SER A 103 -12.63 4.15 1.09
CA SER A 103 -12.99 3.23 2.16
C SER A 103 -13.70 3.91 3.33
N LEU A 104 -14.75 3.26 3.84
CA LEU A 104 -15.43 3.69 5.07
C LEU A 104 -14.58 3.43 6.31
N VAL A 105 -13.62 2.50 6.23
CA VAL A 105 -12.68 2.17 7.32
C VAL A 105 -11.56 3.19 7.36
N HIS A 106 -11.44 3.91 8.48
CA HIS A 106 -10.43 4.97 8.65
C HIS A 106 -9.00 4.48 8.47
N ASP A 107 -8.69 3.36 9.11
CA ASP A 107 -7.34 2.81 9.08
C ASP A 107 -6.93 2.36 7.69
N ALA A 108 -7.87 1.88 6.86
CA ALA A 108 -7.59 1.49 5.48
C ALA A 108 -7.28 2.72 4.61
N ARG A 109 -8.13 3.75 4.64
CA ARG A 109 -7.89 4.98 3.85
C ARG A 109 -6.65 5.75 4.29
N SER A 110 -6.40 5.92 5.59
CA SER A 110 -5.20 6.62 6.09
C SER A 110 -3.92 5.85 5.74
N THR A 111 -3.94 4.51 5.81
CA THR A 111 -2.79 3.70 5.38
C THR A 111 -2.59 3.79 3.87
N ALA A 112 -3.66 3.78 3.07
CA ALA A 112 -3.57 4.00 1.62
C ALA A 112 -2.95 5.37 1.29
N SER A 113 -3.35 6.44 1.98
CA SER A 113 -2.73 7.77 1.83
C SER A 113 -1.21 7.74 2.01
N GLN A 114 -0.72 7.05 3.04
CA GLN A 114 0.71 6.89 3.29
C GLN A 114 1.41 6.10 2.18
N VAL A 115 0.81 5.00 1.72
CA VAL A 115 1.40 4.18 0.64
C VAL A 115 1.45 4.95 -0.67
N ILE A 116 0.38 5.69 -1.02
CA ILE A 116 0.34 6.53 -2.21
C ILE A 116 1.48 7.55 -2.17
N ALA A 117 1.71 8.21 -1.03
CA ALA A 117 2.80 9.15 -0.88
C ALA A 117 4.18 8.51 -1.17
N LYS A 118 4.43 7.29 -0.67
CA LYS A 118 5.69 6.58 -0.95
C LYS A 118 5.84 6.19 -2.42
N VAL A 119 4.79 5.66 -3.05
CA VAL A 119 4.83 5.34 -4.48
C VAL A 119 5.03 6.61 -5.32
N ALA A 120 4.37 7.70 -4.96
CA ALA A 120 4.50 8.97 -5.67
C ALA A 120 5.89 9.61 -5.51
N GLY A 121 6.50 9.53 -4.33
CA GLY A 121 7.89 9.95 -4.11
C GLY A 121 8.88 9.19 -5.01
N ILE A 122 8.54 7.96 -5.42
CA ILE A 122 9.31 7.16 -6.38
C ILE A 122 8.99 7.56 -7.82
N GLU A 123 7.70 7.61 -8.19
CA GLU A 123 7.27 7.69 -9.59
C GLU A 123 7.13 9.10 -10.14
N LEU A 124 6.83 10.12 -9.31
CA LEU A 124 6.67 11.50 -9.78
C LEU A 124 7.98 12.09 -10.33
N PRO A 125 9.15 11.96 -9.66
CA PRO A 125 10.42 12.43 -10.23
C PRO A 125 10.76 11.75 -11.57
N GLN A 126 10.28 10.53 -11.77
CA GLN A 126 10.46 9.73 -12.98
C GLN A 126 9.35 9.94 -14.03
N LYS A 127 8.33 10.78 -13.74
CA LYS A 127 7.16 11.03 -14.59
C LYS A 127 6.34 9.76 -14.91
N GLN A 128 6.32 8.78 -14.01
CA GLN A 128 5.63 7.48 -14.19
C GLN A 128 4.19 7.43 -13.62
N TRP A 129 3.76 8.49 -12.92
CA TRP A 129 2.39 8.61 -12.40
C TRP A 129 1.75 9.99 -12.68
N PRO A 130 1.65 10.43 -13.95
CA PRO A 130 1.13 11.75 -14.30
C PRO A 130 -0.33 11.97 -13.89
N GLU A 131 -1.14 10.91 -13.81
CA GLU A 131 -2.56 10.96 -13.51
C GLU A 131 -2.90 11.11 -12.01
N LEU A 132 -1.91 11.01 -11.11
CA LEU A 132 -2.13 11.02 -9.66
C LEU A 132 -2.83 12.31 -9.21
N ILE A 133 -2.28 13.48 -9.57
CA ILE A 133 -2.80 14.77 -9.11
C ILE A 133 -4.23 14.99 -9.63
N VAL A 134 -4.49 14.66 -10.90
CA VAL A 134 -5.83 14.77 -11.48
C VAL A 134 -6.82 13.86 -10.76
N SER A 135 -6.41 12.63 -10.44
CA SER A 135 -7.24 11.68 -9.69
C SER A 135 -7.57 12.20 -8.30
N LEU A 136 -6.59 12.71 -7.55
CA LEU A 136 -6.81 13.29 -6.22
C LEU A 136 -7.72 14.52 -6.29
N LEU A 137 -7.52 15.44 -7.24
CA LEU A 137 -8.38 16.61 -7.39
C LEU A 137 -9.82 16.25 -7.77
N SER A 138 -10.02 15.15 -8.52
CA SER A 138 -11.37 14.65 -8.82
C SER A 138 -12.11 14.19 -7.56
N ASN A 139 -11.39 13.64 -6.57
CA ASN A 139 -11.95 13.18 -5.30
C ASN A 139 -12.42 14.34 -4.40
N ILE A 140 -11.83 15.53 -4.51
CA ILE A 140 -12.24 16.72 -3.74
C ILE A 140 -13.68 17.13 -4.07
N HIS A 141 -14.11 16.89 -5.31
CA HIS A 141 -15.46 17.18 -5.78
C HIS A 141 -16.49 16.11 -5.36
N GLN A 142 -16.05 14.95 -4.84
CA GLN A 142 -16.96 13.91 -4.39
C GLN A 142 -17.70 14.30 -3.10
N LEU A 143 -18.95 13.88 -2.98
CA LEU A 143 -19.83 14.24 -1.87
C LEU A 143 -19.45 13.67 -0.50
N PRO A 144 -18.84 12.47 -0.35
CA PRO A 144 -18.58 11.93 0.99
C PRO A 144 -17.40 12.64 1.69
N PRO A 145 -17.60 13.18 2.92
CA PRO A 145 -16.55 13.90 3.65
C PRO A 145 -15.27 13.10 3.90
N HIS A 146 -15.38 11.78 4.12
CA HIS A 146 -14.24 10.92 4.40
C HIS A 146 -13.28 10.79 3.22
N VAL A 147 -13.79 10.84 1.98
CA VAL A 147 -12.97 10.80 0.77
C VAL A 147 -12.20 12.10 0.60
N LYS A 148 -12.85 13.24 0.87
CA LYS A 148 -12.17 14.54 0.88
C LYS A 148 -11.05 14.57 1.93
N GLN A 149 -11.33 14.08 3.13
CA GLN A 149 -10.34 14.00 4.20
C GLN A 149 -9.14 13.13 3.78
N ALA A 150 -9.36 11.91 3.29
CA ALA A 150 -8.28 11.04 2.84
C ALA A 150 -7.47 11.63 1.67
N THR A 151 -8.15 12.35 0.77
CA THR A 151 -7.49 13.04 -0.34
C THR A 151 -6.59 14.17 0.17
N LEU A 152 -7.06 15.00 1.09
CA LEU A 152 -6.26 16.07 1.69
C LEU A 152 -5.10 15.52 2.52
N GLU A 153 -5.32 14.43 3.25
CA GLU A 153 -4.27 13.70 3.98
C GLU A 153 -3.21 13.15 3.02
N THR A 154 -3.62 12.55 1.90
CA THR A 154 -2.70 12.06 0.85
C THR A 154 -1.87 13.21 0.28
N LEU A 155 -2.50 14.35 -0.04
CA LEU A 155 -1.79 15.55 -0.51
C LEU A 155 -0.80 16.07 0.55
N GLY A 156 -1.17 16.03 1.83
CA GLY A 156 -0.28 16.38 2.93
C GLY A 156 0.97 15.50 2.95
N TYR A 157 0.81 14.18 2.94
CA TYR A 157 1.94 13.25 2.89
C TYR A 157 2.78 13.38 1.61
N LEU A 158 2.16 13.69 0.47
CA LEU A 158 2.88 13.95 -0.77
C LEU A 158 3.82 15.15 -0.64
N CYS A 159 3.37 16.23 0.00
CA CYS A 159 4.20 17.41 0.24
C CYS A 159 5.34 17.17 1.25
N GLU A 160 5.22 16.15 2.11
CA GLU A 160 6.30 15.77 3.02
C GLU A 160 7.34 14.86 2.35
N GLU A 161 6.94 14.09 1.33
CA GLU A 161 7.82 13.13 0.65
C GLU A 161 8.60 13.73 -0.54
N VAL A 162 7.99 14.69 -1.27
CA VAL A 162 8.53 15.29 -2.50
C VAL A 162 9.41 16.50 -2.21
#